data_AF-A0A151DUC1-F1
#
_entry.id   AF-A0A151DUC1-F1
#
_cell.length_a   1.000
_cell.length_b   1.000
_cell.length_c   1.000
_cell.angle_alpha   90.00
_cell.angle_beta   90.00
_cell.angle_gamma   90.00
#
_symmetry.space_group_name_H-M   'P 1'
#
loop_
_entity.id
_entity.type
_entity.pdbx_description
1 polymer ?
#
loop_
_entity_poly.entity_id
_entity_poly.type
_entity_poly.pdbx_seq_one_letter_code
_entity_poly.pdbx_strand_id
1 'polypeptide(L)'
;MKENNNITNSFCKKGLAVGIIVLFIGLTFIPSFNAISISTSDDTTPPETTHNLNPPTPDGNNGWYVSDIEVTLTATDDMSGVNTTYYRVNCGEWLIYNSKFVIYEDGYDILMEYYSVDNANNQEPINQISFNLDQTKPDIDLKQTINIKPFSYNLTKCDVTTVWTIILNATATDETSGMERVEFYLNERLQETVYGP
;
A
#
# COMPACT_ATOMS: atom_id res chain seq x y z
N MET A 1 -50.43 18.07 -40.84
CA MET A 1 -50.86 17.87 -39.43
C MET A 1 -50.31 16.53 -38.97
N LYS A 2 -49.89 16.46 -37.70
CA LYS A 2 -49.05 15.43 -37.05
C LYS A 2 -47.56 15.76 -37.11
N GLU A 3 -46.79 15.66 -36.04
CA GLU A 3 -47.05 15.57 -34.60
C GLU A 3 -45.68 15.80 -33.95
N ASN A 4 -45.69 16.25 -32.70
CA ASN A 4 -44.52 16.42 -31.86
C ASN A 4 -43.72 15.10 -31.71
N ASN A 5 -42.42 15.19 -31.38
CA ASN A 5 -41.93 14.74 -30.06
C ASN A 5 -40.40 14.89 -29.94
N ASN A 6 -40.01 15.57 -28.84
CA ASN A 6 -38.66 15.65 -28.29
C ASN A 6 -38.08 14.26 -28.01
N ILE A 7 -36.78 14.03 -28.30
CA ILE A 7 -35.91 13.19 -27.46
C ILE A 7 -34.49 13.78 -27.44
N THR A 8 -33.94 13.81 -26.22
CA THR A 8 -32.68 14.32 -25.71
C THR A 8 -31.43 13.51 -26.12
N ASN A 9 -30.28 14.12 -25.83
CA ASN A 9 -28.94 13.55 -25.63
C ASN A 9 -28.11 13.28 -26.90
N SER A 10 -26.95 13.93 -26.95
CA SER A 10 -25.71 13.30 -26.49
C SER A 10 -24.53 13.95 -27.20
N PHE A 11 -23.64 14.54 -26.41
CA PHE A 11 -22.33 14.99 -26.87
C PHE A 11 -21.54 13.77 -27.34
N CYS A 12 -21.46 13.57 -28.65
CA CYS A 12 -20.31 12.94 -29.28
C CYS A 12 -20.32 13.26 -30.77
N LYS A 13 -19.57 14.27 -31.18
CA LYS A 13 -18.90 14.27 -32.49
C LYS A 13 -17.74 15.27 -32.44
N LYS A 14 -16.54 14.72 -32.62
CA LYS A 14 -15.30 15.45 -32.89
C LYS A 14 -15.58 16.55 -33.92
N GLY A 15 -15.58 17.80 -33.47
CA GLY A 15 -15.74 18.94 -34.36
C GLY A 15 -14.44 19.18 -35.10
N LEU A 16 -14.40 18.83 -36.39
CA LEU A 16 -13.45 19.45 -37.31
C LEU A 16 -14.15 20.73 -37.82
N ALA A 17 -13.71 21.89 -37.34
CA ALA A 17 -14.13 23.17 -37.90
C ALA A 17 -13.30 23.44 -39.16
N VAL A 18 -13.88 23.25 -40.34
CA VAL A 18 -13.28 23.71 -41.60
C VAL A 18 -14.06 24.91 -42.09
N GLY A 19 -13.50 26.09 -41.88
CA GLY A 19 -13.97 27.33 -42.51
C GLY A 19 -13.20 27.55 -43.81
N ILE A 20 -13.88 27.41 -44.96
CA ILE A 20 -13.34 27.85 -46.25
C ILE A 20 -14.28 28.96 -46.75
N ILE A 21 -13.83 30.21 -46.67
CA ILE A 21 -14.41 31.34 -47.39
C ILE A 21 -13.53 31.57 -48.60
N VAL A 22 -14.09 31.40 -49.81
CA VAL A 22 -13.43 31.84 -51.04
C VAL A 22 -14.27 32.95 -51.64
N LEU A 23 -13.83 34.20 -51.44
CA LEU A 23 -14.41 35.37 -52.09
C LEU A 23 -13.57 35.65 -53.35
N PHE A 24 -14.05 35.20 -54.52
CA PHE A 24 -13.42 35.54 -55.79
C PHE A 24 -13.89 36.92 -56.25
N ILE A 25 -13.00 37.91 -56.20
CA ILE A 25 -13.08 39.12 -57.01
C ILE A 25 -11.66 39.59 -57.35
N GLY A 26 -11.28 39.41 -58.62
CA GLY A 26 -10.23 40.14 -59.33
C GLY A 26 -8.84 40.27 -58.68
N LEU A 27 -7.86 39.52 -59.22
CA LEU A 27 -6.41 39.70 -59.00
C LEU A 27 -5.97 39.71 -57.53
N THR A 28 -5.71 38.54 -56.95
CA THR A 28 -5.17 38.44 -55.60
C THR A 28 -3.97 37.50 -55.54
N PHE A 29 -2.84 38.05 -55.08
CA PHE A 29 -1.72 37.29 -54.52
C PHE A 29 -2.25 36.16 -53.64
N ILE A 30 -1.89 34.92 -53.95
CA ILE A 30 -2.11 33.79 -53.04
C ILE A 30 -0.99 33.88 -52.01
N PRO A 31 -1.23 34.22 -50.73
CA PRO A 31 -0.18 34.08 -49.73
C PRO A 31 0.22 32.61 -49.68
N SER A 32 1.52 32.32 -49.75
CA SER A 32 2.03 30.98 -49.48
C SER A 32 1.72 30.67 -48.02
N PHE A 33 0.76 29.79 -47.77
CA PHE A 33 0.58 29.20 -46.47
C PHE A 33 1.75 28.25 -46.22
N ASN A 34 2.59 28.56 -45.23
CA ASN A 34 3.41 27.52 -44.63
C ASN A 34 2.45 26.59 -43.89
N ALA A 35 2.47 25.31 -44.23
CA ALA A 35 1.74 24.32 -43.45
C ALA A 35 2.21 24.43 -42.00
N ILE A 36 1.28 24.65 -41.07
CA ILE A 36 1.56 24.46 -39.65
C ILE A 36 1.66 22.95 -39.46
N SER A 37 2.88 22.43 -39.36
CA SER A 37 3.12 21.05 -38.94
C SER A 37 2.80 20.97 -37.45
N ILE A 38 1.63 20.41 -37.11
CA ILE A 38 1.36 19.95 -35.75
C ILE A 38 2.10 18.62 -35.62
N SER A 39 3.21 18.61 -34.89
CA SER A 39 3.90 17.39 -34.50
C SER A 39 3.09 16.71 -33.39
N THR A 40 2.17 15.82 -33.76
CA THR A 40 1.73 14.79 -32.82
C THR A 40 2.89 13.81 -32.69
N SER A 41 3.43 13.59 -31.48
CA SER A 41 4.41 12.53 -31.28
C SER A 41 3.74 11.21 -31.64
N ASP A 42 4.27 10.50 -32.64
CA ASP A 42 3.78 9.19 -33.09
C ASP A 42 4.24 8.06 -32.14
N ASP A 43 4.39 8.42 -30.86
CA ASP A 43 4.83 7.50 -29.84
C ASP A 43 3.66 6.58 -29.46
N THR A 44 3.91 5.28 -29.58
CA THR A 44 2.96 4.22 -29.24
C THR A 44 3.49 3.31 -28.14
N THR A 45 4.67 3.60 -27.59
CA THR A 45 5.32 2.80 -26.54
C THR A 45 4.96 3.36 -25.18
N PRO A 46 4.37 2.56 -24.27
CA PRO A 46 4.10 3.03 -22.91
C PRO A 46 5.39 3.15 -22.09
N PRO A 47 5.37 3.97 -21.02
CA PRO A 47 6.50 4.14 -20.13
C PRO A 47 6.80 2.90 -19.28
N GLU A 48 8.06 2.77 -18.89
CA GLU A 48 8.69 1.91 -17.88
C GLU A 48 8.63 2.38 -16.41
N THR A 49 7.80 1.87 -15.49
CA THR A 49 7.94 2.25 -14.04
C THR A 49 8.53 1.14 -13.17
N THR A 50 9.50 1.51 -12.34
CA THR A 50 10.11 0.67 -11.30
C THR A 50 9.88 1.24 -9.89
N HIS A 51 9.92 0.37 -8.89
CA HIS A 51 9.80 0.74 -7.48
C HIS A 51 11.08 0.39 -6.72
N ASN A 52 11.33 1.13 -5.63
CA ASN A 52 12.34 0.82 -4.63
C ASN A 52 11.74 1.07 -3.25
N LEU A 53 11.96 0.13 -2.33
CA LEU A 53 11.51 0.19 -0.94
C LEU A 53 12.70 0.40 -0.02
N ASN A 54 12.49 1.16 1.05
CA ASN A 54 13.43 1.28 2.14
C ASN A 54 12.69 1.10 3.48
N PRO A 55 12.95 0.01 4.23
CA PRO A 55 13.93 -1.03 3.93
C PRO A 55 13.57 -1.88 2.68
N PRO A 56 14.56 -2.45 1.97
CA PRO A 56 14.32 -3.18 0.72
C PRO A 56 13.69 -4.56 0.92
N THR A 57 13.71 -5.07 2.14
CA THR A 57 13.10 -6.34 2.56
C THR A 57 12.53 -6.18 3.96
N PRO A 58 11.55 -7.01 4.35
CA PRO A 58 11.03 -7.04 5.72
C PRO A 58 12.14 -7.10 6.76
N ASP A 59 12.05 -6.23 7.77
CA ASP A 59 13.04 -6.07 8.85
C ASP A 59 12.58 -6.67 10.18
N GLY A 60 11.41 -7.30 10.20
CA GLY A 60 10.87 -8.11 11.29
C GLY A 60 10.90 -9.61 11.02
N ASN A 61 10.24 -10.37 11.89
CA ASN A 61 10.12 -11.81 11.77
C ASN A 61 9.05 -12.20 10.74
N ASN A 62 9.14 -13.42 10.20
CA ASN A 62 8.10 -14.02 9.34
C ASN A 62 7.71 -13.18 8.10
N GLY A 63 8.61 -12.34 7.60
CA GLY A 63 8.36 -11.51 6.43
C GLY A 63 7.52 -10.24 6.71
N TRP A 64 7.43 -9.83 7.97
CA TRP A 64 6.80 -8.56 8.38
C TRP A 64 7.81 -7.42 8.39
N TYR A 65 7.40 -6.27 7.87
CA TYR A 65 8.04 -5.00 8.19
C TYR A 65 7.62 -4.59 9.61
N VAL A 66 8.55 -4.05 10.38
CA VAL A 66 8.33 -3.51 11.74
C VAL A 66 8.77 -2.05 11.84
N SER A 67 9.12 -1.45 10.69
CA SER A 67 9.40 -0.03 10.53
C SER A 67 8.70 0.52 9.30
N ASP A 68 8.56 1.85 9.26
CA ASP A 68 8.05 2.61 8.12
C ASP A 68 8.69 2.18 6.80
N ILE A 69 7.86 2.02 5.76
CA ILE A 69 8.30 1.65 4.42
C ILE A 69 8.31 2.91 3.54
N GLU A 70 9.50 3.42 3.23
CA GLU A 70 9.67 4.51 2.26
C GLU A 70 9.65 3.95 0.83
N VAL A 71 8.75 4.48 0.01
CA VAL A 71 8.54 4.08 -1.39
C VAL A 71 9.09 5.15 -2.33
N THR A 72 9.91 4.71 -3.28
CA THR A 72 10.37 5.52 -4.41
C THR A 72 9.95 4.88 -5.72
N LEU A 73 9.25 5.62 -6.57
CA LEU A 73 8.92 5.22 -7.95
C LEU A 73 9.83 5.96 -8.94
N THR A 74 10.31 5.25 -9.95
CA THR A 74 11.12 5.81 -11.05
C THR A 74 10.53 5.35 -12.37
N ALA A 75 10.12 6.30 -13.20
CA ALA A 75 9.53 6.05 -14.52
C ALA A 75 10.45 6.57 -15.63
N THR A 76 10.56 5.81 -16.72
CA THR A 76 11.32 6.16 -17.92
C THR A 76 10.50 5.92 -19.17
N ASP A 77 10.70 6.74 -20.19
CA ASP A 77 10.12 6.55 -21.52
C ASP A 77 11.16 6.93 -22.58
N ASP A 78 11.20 6.18 -23.68
CA ASP A 78 12.27 6.27 -24.68
C ASP A 78 11.99 7.31 -25.78
N MET A 79 10.76 7.83 -25.91
CA MET A 79 10.38 8.69 -27.04
C MET A 79 9.69 9.99 -26.63
N SER A 80 8.49 9.95 -26.06
CA SER A 80 7.73 11.15 -25.70
C SER A 80 8.03 11.67 -24.29
N GLY A 81 8.67 10.86 -23.45
CA GLY A 81 8.95 11.16 -22.06
C GLY A 81 7.73 10.91 -21.16
N VAL A 82 7.99 10.71 -19.87
CA VAL A 82 6.93 10.46 -18.88
C VAL A 82 6.16 11.76 -18.60
N ASN A 83 4.83 11.68 -18.61
CA ASN A 83 3.94 12.78 -18.24
C ASN A 83 3.55 12.71 -16.76
N THR A 84 3.00 11.58 -16.31
CA THR A 84 2.54 11.44 -14.92
C THR A 84 2.65 10.00 -14.44
N THR A 85 3.14 9.83 -13.21
CA THR A 85 3.11 8.56 -12.49
C THR A 85 2.00 8.59 -11.44
N TYR A 86 1.21 7.54 -11.37
CA TYR A 86 0.12 7.34 -10.43
C TYR A 86 0.41 6.16 -9.52
N TYR A 87 -0.07 6.24 -8.28
CA TYR A 87 -0.04 5.13 -7.33
C TYR A 87 -1.29 5.11 -6.46
N ARG A 88 -1.59 3.96 -5.86
CA ARG A 88 -2.60 3.82 -4.80
C ARG A 88 -2.20 2.71 -3.85
N VAL A 89 -2.75 2.76 -2.64
CA VAL A 89 -2.57 1.75 -1.60
C VAL A 89 -3.93 1.22 -1.18
N ASN A 90 -4.06 -0.10 -0.98
CA ASN A 90 -5.25 -0.80 -0.50
C ASN A 90 -6.53 -0.44 -1.27
N CYS A 91 -6.45 -0.43 -2.61
CA CYS A 91 -7.56 -0.08 -3.50
C CYS A 91 -8.14 1.34 -3.24
N GLY A 92 -7.36 2.23 -2.64
CA GLY A 92 -7.72 3.63 -2.45
C GLY A 92 -7.79 4.43 -3.75
N GLU A 93 -7.88 5.76 -3.61
CA GLU A 93 -7.86 6.65 -4.76
C GLU A 93 -6.48 6.66 -5.43
N TRP A 94 -6.46 6.85 -6.76
CA TRP A 94 -5.22 7.07 -7.49
C TRP A 94 -4.66 8.46 -7.20
N LEU A 95 -3.45 8.49 -6.66
CA LEU A 95 -2.70 9.70 -6.33
C LEU A 95 -1.57 9.92 -7.34
N ILE A 96 -1.25 11.20 -7.60
CA ILE A 96 -0.09 11.56 -8.42
C ILE A 96 1.19 11.43 -7.58
N TYR A 97 2.16 10.69 -8.10
CA TYR A 97 3.48 10.56 -7.50
C TYR A 97 4.32 11.82 -7.82
N ASN A 98 4.55 12.65 -6.81
CA ASN A 98 5.36 13.87 -6.92
C ASN A 98 6.73 13.74 -6.24
N SER A 99 6.81 12.87 -5.23
CA SER A 99 8.01 12.57 -4.46
C SER A 99 7.84 11.24 -3.75
N LYS A 100 8.93 10.72 -3.18
CA LYS A 100 8.89 9.59 -2.26
C LYS A 100 7.83 9.80 -1.17
N PHE A 101 7.20 8.70 -0.75
CA PHE A 101 6.17 8.68 0.29
C PHE A 101 6.40 7.51 1.24
N VAL A 102 5.70 7.50 2.37
CA VAL A 102 5.88 6.51 3.43
C VAL A 102 4.57 5.76 3.68
N ILE A 103 4.66 4.46 3.84
CA ILE A 103 3.59 3.59 4.32
C ILE A 103 3.94 3.20 5.75
N TYR A 104 3.06 3.56 6.68
CA TYR A 104 3.29 3.46 8.12
C TYR A 104 2.12 2.80 8.88
N GLU A 105 0.97 2.61 8.22
CA GLU A 105 -0.21 2.00 8.85
C GLU A 105 -0.07 0.48 8.86
N ASP A 106 -0.19 -0.11 10.05
CA ASP A 106 -0.17 -1.55 10.25
C ASP A 106 -1.25 -2.22 9.40
N GLY A 107 -0.91 -3.36 8.82
CA GLY A 107 -1.79 -4.09 7.93
C GLY A 107 -1.18 -5.36 7.36
N TYR A 108 -2.05 -6.30 7.06
CA TYR A 108 -1.75 -7.53 6.33
C TYR A 108 -2.12 -7.37 4.85
N ASP A 109 -1.33 -7.96 3.95
CA ASP A 109 -1.53 -7.90 2.50
C ASP A 109 -1.74 -6.46 1.99
N ILE A 110 -0.95 -5.50 2.50
CA ILE A 110 -1.00 -4.12 2.03
C ILE A 110 -0.64 -4.11 0.55
N LEU A 111 -1.61 -3.76 -0.31
CA LEU A 111 -1.47 -3.79 -1.75
C LEU A 111 -1.11 -2.40 -2.26
N MET A 112 0.07 -2.25 -2.85
CA MET A 112 0.47 -1.04 -3.57
C MET A 112 0.39 -1.29 -5.07
N GLU A 113 -0.31 -0.42 -5.78
CA GLU A 113 -0.42 -0.43 -7.24
C GLU A 113 0.10 0.88 -7.82
N TYR A 114 0.74 0.82 -8.98
CA TYR A 114 1.28 2.00 -9.66
C TYR A 114 1.35 1.82 -11.18
N TYR A 115 1.27 2.93 -11.91
CA TYR A 115 1.47 2.99 -13.36
C TYR A 115 1.84 4.42 -13.79
N SER A 116 2.40 4.58 -14.98
CA SER A 116 2.72 5.85 -15.60
C SER A 116 2.01 6.04 -16.95
N VAL A 117 1.85 7.30 -17.31
CA VAL A 117 1.36 7.78 -18.60
C VAL A 117 2.43 8.68 -19.21
N ASP A 118 2.70 8.55 -20.50
CA ASP A 118 3.66 9.39 -21.24
C ASP A 118 3.00 10.66 -21.82
N ASN A 119 3.77 11.47 -22.56
CA ASN A 119 3.25 12.69 -23.21
C ASN A 119 2.41 12.41 -24.47
N ALA A 120 2.44 11.18 -25.00
CA ALA A 120 1.59 10.71 -26.10
C ALA A 120 0.27 10.09 -25.62
N ASN A 121 0.07 9.96 -24.31
CA ASN A 121 -1.03 9.27 -23.62
C ASN A 121 -1.02 7.74 -23.74
N ASN A 122 0.14 7.12 -23.95
CA ASN A 122 0.29 5.69 -23.73
C ASN A 122 0.40 5.43 -22.22
N GLN A 123 -0.36 4.44 -21.75
CA GLN A 123 -0.38 4.02 -20.36
C GLN A 123 0.24 2.62 -20.25
N GLU A 124 1.11 2.42 -19.27
CA GLU A 124 1.62 1.08 -18.97
C GLU A 124 0.57 0.20 -18.24
N PRO A 125 0.76 -1.13 -18.24
CA PRO A 125 0.00 -2.01 -17.36
C PRO A 125 0.18 -1.64 -15.88
N ILE A 126 -0.85 -1.86 -15.07
CA ILE A 126 -0.74 -1.63 -13.63
C ILE A 126 0.25 -2.61 -13.02
N ASN A 127 1.30 -2.08 -12.41
CA ASN A 127 2.23 -2.82 -11.58
C ASN A 127 1.69 -2.92 -10.16
N GLN A 128 2.00 -4.02 -9.47
CA GLN A 128 1.51 -4.28 -8.12
C GLN A 128 2.57 -4.98 -7.26
N ILE A 129 2.60 -4.64 -5.98
CA ILE A 129 3.38 -5.34 -4.94
C ILE A 129 2.55 -5.42 -3.65
N SER A 130 2.80 -6.45 -2.84
CA SER A 130 2.18 -6.58 -1.52
C SER A 130 3.21 -6.86 -0.43
N PHE A 131 2.91 -6.42 0.79
CA PHE A 131 3.74 -6.63 1.98
C PHE A 131 2.89 -6.56 3.24
N ASN A 132 3.47 -7.03 4.35
CA ASN A 132 2.86 -7.02 5.68
C ASN A 132 3.64 -6.04 6.57
N LEU A 133 2.94 -5.19 7.32
CA LEU A 133 3.53 -4.20 8.21
C LEU A 133 2.86 -4.30 9.59
N ASP A 134 3.66 -4.46 10.63
CA ASP A 134 3.19 -4.41 12.01
C ASP A 134 4.25 -3.77 12.91
N GLN A 135 4.04 -2.52 13.25
CA GLN A 135 4.87 -1.74 14.16
C GLN A 135 4.37 -1.84 15.61
N THR A 136 3.17 -2.37 15.81
CA THR A 136 2.53 -2.42 17.12
C THR A 136 3.05 -3.60 17.90
N LYS A 137 3.75 -3.31 19.01
CA LYS A 137 4.21 -4.38 19.91
C LYS A 137 3.02 -5.12 20.54
N PRO A 138 3.18 -6.43 20.83
CA PRO A 138 2.23 -7.18 21.64
C PRO A 138 1.91 -6.52 22.98
N ASP A 139 0.64 -6.59 23.40
CA ASP A 139 0.21 -6.25 24.75
C ASP A 139 0.15 -7.49 25.64
N ILE A 140 0.45 -7.33 26.93
CA ILE A 140 0.42 -8.44 27.90
C ILE A 140 -0.20 -8.00 29.23
N ASP A 141 -1.32 -8.63 29.59
CA ASP A 141 -1.97 -8.51 30.90
C ASP A 141 -1.59 -9.72 31.77
N LEU A 142 -0.76 -9.50 32.79
CA LEU A 142 -0.31 -10.53 33.72
C LEU A 142 -1.10 -10.49 35.04
N LYS A 143 -1.71 -11.62 35.38
CA LYS A 143 -2.42 -11.85 36.64
C LYS A 143 -1.72 -12.94 37.45
N GLN A 144 -1.35 -12.61 38.69
CA GLN A 144 -0.71 -13.56 39.61
C GLN A 144 -1.66 -13.95 40.76
N THR A 145 -1.71 -15.26 41.05
CA THR A 145 -2.34 -15.79 42.26
C THR A 145 -1.33 -16.65 43.02
N ILE A 146 -1.12 -16.37 44.30
CA ILE A 146 -0.24 -17.16 45.18
C ILE A 146 -1.09 -18.00 46.12
N ASN A 147 -1.00 -19.32 46.01
CA ASN A 147 -1.67 -20.26 46.89
C ASN A 147 -0.66 -20.88 47.84
N ILE A 148 -0.72 -20.52 49.12
CA ILE A 148 0.13 -21.09 50.17
C ILE A 148 -0.69 -22.12 50.93
N LYS A 149 -0.29 -23.40 50.94
CA LYS A 149 -0.92 -24.37 51.86
C LYS A 149 -0.31 -24.18 53.26
N PRO A 150 -1.13 -24.23 54.32
CA PRO A 150 -0.64 -24.11 55.69
C PRO A 150 0.37 -25.21 55.99
N PHE A 151 1.38 -24.85 56.79
CA PHE A 151 2.43 -25.74 57.26
C PHE A 151 1.80 -26.92 58.01
N SER A 152 2.04 -28.15 57.55
CA SER A 152 1.61 -29.36 58.24
C SER A 152 2.81 -29.95 58.99
N TYR A 153 2.69 -30.10 60.31
CA TYR A 153 3.70 -30.70 61.16
C TYR A 153 3.33 -32.14 61.51
N ASN A 154 4.21 -33.10 61.18
CA ASN A 154 4.11 -34.46 61.72
C ASN A 154 5.22 -34.68 62.75
N LEU A 155 4.90 -34.44 64.03
CA LEU A 155 5.85 -34.53 65.16
C LEU A 155 6.44 -35.93 65.36
N THR A 156 5.78 -36.97 64.84
CA THR A 156 6.21 -38.37 64.97
C THR A 156 7.15 -38.80 63.86
N LYS A 157 7.22 -38.06 62.74
CA LYS A 157 8.14 -38.32 61.62
C LYS A 157 9.21 -37.25 61.40
N CYS A 158 9.13 -36.11 62.11
CA CYS A 158 9.97 -34.93 61.85
C CYS A 158 9.94 -34.49 60.37
N ASP A 159 8.81 -34.76 59.70
CA ASP A 159 8.59 -34.38 58.31
C ASP A 159 7.88 -33.04 58.28
N VAL A 160 8.54 -32.09 57.61
CA VAL A 160 7.99 -30.77 57.27
C VAL A 160 7.72 -30.78 55.77
N THR A 161 6.45 -30.73 55.39
CA THR A 161 6.05 -30.57 53.98
C THR A 161 5.36 -29.22 53.83
N THR A 162 6.10 -28.24 53.32
CA THR A 162 5.50 -26.97 52.86
C THR A 162 5.39 -27.05 51.35
N VAL A 163 4.17 -27.01 50.84
CA VAL A 163 3.91 -26.85 49.40
C VAL A 163 3.24 -25.50 49.19
N TRP A 164 3.88 -24.66 48.39
CA TRP A 164 3.32 -23.41 47.89
C TRP A 164 3.23 -23.54 46.37
N THR A 165 2.16 -22.99 45.80
CA THR A 165 1.95 -22.97 44.36
C THR A 165 1.72 -21.53 43.94
N ILE A 166 2.49 -21.08 42.95
CA ILE A 166 2.23 -19.82 42.26
C ILE A 166 1.51 -20.18 40.96
N ILE A 167 0.41 -19.50 40.67
CA ILE A 167 -0.29 -19.58 39.39
C ILE A 167 -0.11 -18.22 38.72
N LEU A 168 0.44 -18.24 37.51
CA LEU A 168 0.53 -17.09 36.64
C LEU A 168 -0.48 -17.30 35.50
N ASN A 169 -1.40 -16.36 35.34
CA ASN A 169 -2.29 -16.29 34.19
C ASN A 169 -1.90 -15.04 33.40
N ALA A 170 -1.53 -15.19 32.14
CA ALA A 170 -1.31 -14.06 31.25
C ALA A 170 -2.32 -14.10 30.10
N THR A 171 -2.75 -12.92 29.66
CA THR A 171 -3.43 -12.74 28.38
C THR A 171 -2.53 -11.86 27.54
N ALA A 172 -2.05 -12.38 26.41
CA ALA A 172 -1.25 -11.64 25.46
C ALA A 172 -2.03 -11.49 24.16
N THR A 173 -1.98 -10.30 23.57
CA THR A 173 -2.71 -9.95 22.35
C THR A 173 -1.84 -9.16 21.41
N ASP A 174 -1.96 -9.49 20.13
CA ASP A 174 -1.38 -8.79 19.00
C ASP A 174 -2.42 -8.91 17.87
N GLU A 175 -2.90 -7.78 17.36
CA GLU A 175 -4.04 -7.74 16.45
C GLU A 175 -3.65 -7.91 14.98
N THR A 176 -2.41 -7.57 14.60
CA THR A 176 -2.00 -7.49 13.19
C THR A 176 -1.13 -8.67 12.78
N SER A 177 -0.01 -8.90 13.46
CA SER A 177 0.88 -10.03 13.18
C SER A 177 0.56 -11.28 14.01
N GLY A 178 -0.17 -11.10 15.11
CA GLY A 178 -0.55 -12.17 16.01
C GLY A 178 0.56 -12.56 16.99
N MET A 179 0.20 -13.36 17.99
CA MET A 179 1.14 -13.76 19.04
C MET A 179 1.97 -14.97 18.60
N GLU A 180 3.29 -14.86 18.55
CA GLU A 180 4.16 -16.03 18.30
C GLU A 180 4.30 -16.92 19.55
N ARG A 181 4.66 -16.32 20.70
CA ARG A 181 4.80 -17.02 21.99
C ARG A 181 4.80 -16.05 23.17
N VAL A 182 4.55 -16.61 24.36
CA VAL A 182 4.69 -15.97 25.67
C VAL A 182 5.65 -16.80 26.52
N GLU A 183 6.66 -16.15 27.10
CA GLU A 183 7.66 -16.81 27.94
C GLU A 183 7.52 -16.37 29.40
N PHE A 184 7.47 -17.33 30.31
CA PHE A 184 7.34 -17.09 31.75
C PHE A 184 8.69 -17.30 32.43
N TYR A 185 9.17 -16.30 33.16
CA TYR A 185 10.45 -16.36 33.87
C TYR A 185 10.24 -16.24 35.39
N LEU A 186 11.05 -16.98 36.15
CA LEU A 186 11.18 -16.82 37.60
C LEU A 186 12.66 -16.67 37.95
N ASN A 187 13.02 -15.55 38.59
CA ASN A 187 14.40 -15.20 38.91
C ASN A 187 15.32 -15.35 37.69
N GLU A 188 14.92 -14.74 36.57
CA GLU A 188 15.66 -14.75 35.29
C GLU A 188 15.81 -16.14 34.63
N ARG A 189 15.15 -17.18 35.17
CA ARG A 189 15.12 -18.51 34.57
C ARG A 189 13.79 -18.77 33.89
N LEU A 190 13.83 -19.16 32.62
CA LEU A 190 12.67 -19.61 31.87
C LEU A 190 12.00 -20.79 32.60
N GLN A 191 10.71 -20.67 32.85
CA GLN A 191 9.87 -21.70 33.47
C GLN A 191 9.03 -22.41 32.42
N GLU A 192 8.40 -21.64 31.52
CA GLU A 192 7.46 -22.16 30.52
C GLU A 192 7.46 -21.24 29.29
N THR A 193 7.24 -21.84 28.12
CA THR A 193 6.96 -21.12 26.87
C THR A 193 5.61 -21.60 26.36
N VAL A 194 4.67 -20.68 26.18
CA VAL A 194 3.36 -20.93 25.58
C VAL A 194 3.37 -20.35 24.18
N TYR A 195 3.20 -21.19 23.15
CA TYR A 195 3.12 -20.74 21.77
C TYR A 195 1.71 -20.25 21.44
N GLY A 196 1.62 -19.20 20.61
CA GLY A 196 0.35 -18.72 20.10
C GLY A 196 -0.26 -19.68 19.06
N PRO A 197 -1.52 -19.43 18.69
CA PRO A 197 -2.26 -20.23 17.70
C PRO A 197 -1.66 -20.17 16.29
#